data_AF-K0SCH7-F1
#
_entry.id   AF-K0SCH7-F1
#
_cell.length_a   1.000
_cell.length_b   1.000
_cell.length_c   1.000
_cell.angle_alpha   90.00
_cell.angle_beta   90.00
_cell.angle_gamma   90.00
#
_symmetry.space_group_name_H-M   'P 1'
#
loop_
_entity.id
_entity.type
_entity.pdbx_description
1 polymer ?
#
loop_
_entity_poly.entity_id
_entity_poly.type
_entity_poly.pdbx_seq_one_letter_code
_entity_poly.pdbx_strand_id
1 'polypeptide(L)'
;EAERSGLIKPSFLAPDRDVLDYFGRSVAIYGDSIVVGAYRDGDNGYRSGSAHVFVQGEEEWTHQAKLLAPDGAEDDEFGNSVAIYGNYVVVGAYRDDDNGNESGSAHVFVV
;
A
#
# COMPACT_ATOMS: atom_id res chain seq x y z
N GLU A 1 3.71 -19.56 33.96
CA GLU A 1 3.40 -18.52 32.96
C GLU A 1 4.72 -17.94 32.49
N ALA A 2 5.19 -18.37 31.32
CA ALA A 2 6.48 -17.96 30.78
C ALA A 2 6.33 -17.64 29.29
N GLU A 3 6.80 -16.45 28.94
CA GLU A 3 7.30 -16.01 27.64
C GLU A 3 6.34 -15.98 26.42
N ARG A 4 5.82 -14.78 26.14
CA ARG A 4 5.58 -14.33 24.76
C ARG A 4 6.31 -13.01 24.48
N SER A 5 7.59 -12.95 24.88
CA SER A 5 8.52 -11.88 24.51
C SER A 5 9.47 -12.32 23.38
N GLY A 6 9.00 -13.17 22.48
CA GLY A 6 9.60 -13.32 21.18
C GLY A 6 9.11 -12.18 20.32
N LEU A 7 9.90 -11.11 20.22
CA LEU A 7 9.65 -10.05 19.24
C LEU A 7 9.77 -10.68 17.85
N ILE A 8 8.68 -11.25 17.34
CA ILE A 8 8.58 -11.57 15.92
C ILE A 8 8.74 -10.20 15.26
N LYS A 9 9.81 -10.02 14.49
CA LYS A 9 10.02 -8.83 13.67
C LYS A 9 9.50 -9.18 12.27
N PRO A 10 8.18 -9.19 12.02
CA PRO A 10 7.70 -9.40 10.66
C PRO A 10 8.33 -8.33 9.78
N SER A 11 9.12 -8.77 8.80
CA SER A 11 9.50 -7.93 7.68
C SER A 11 8.35 -8.00 6.68
N PHE A 12 7.56 -6.94 6.59
CA PHE A 12 6.56 -6.80 5.54
C PHE A 12 7.28 -6.54 4.23
N LEU A 13 7.29 -7.52 3.34
CA LEU A 13 7.89 -7.42 2.02
C LEU A 13 6.80 -7.60 0.99
N ALA A 14 6.68 -6.64 0.06
CA ALA A 14 5.95 -6.87 -1.18
C ALA A 14 6.61 -8.04 -1.94
N PRO A 15 5.84 -9.06 -2.38
CA PRO A 15 6.39 -10.22 -3.10
C PRO A 15 7.12 -9.86 -4.41
N ASP A 16 6.71 -8.74 -4.99
CA ASP A 16 7.05 -8.19 -6.30
C ASP A 16 7.90 -6.91 -6.22
N ARG A 17 8.44 -6.59 -5.03
CA ARG A 17 9.31 -5.42 -4.85
C ARG A 17 10.42 -5.38 -5.90
N ASP A 18 10.56 -4.24 -6.55
CA ASP A 18 11.66 -3.89 -7.43
C ASP A 18 12.42 -2.67 -6.90
N VAL A 19 13.59 -2.45 -7.47
CA VAL A 19 14.45 -1.30 -7.22
C VAL A 19 13.68 -0.04 -7.56
N LEU A 20 13.62 0.89 -6.60
CA LEU A 20 12.93 2.18 -6.70
C LEU A 20 11.40 2.15 -6.65
N ASP A 21 10.77 1.07 -6.21
CA ASP A 21 9.33 1.10 -5.88
C ASP A 21 9.04 1.95 -4.63
N TYR A 22 10.07 2.13 -3.79
CA TYR A 22 10.00 2.80 -2.49
C TYR A 22 8.86 2.26 -1.61
N PHE A 23 8.69 0.93 -1.61
CA PHE A 23 7.84 0.24 -0.66
C PHE A 23 8.15 0.68 0.78
N GLY A 24 7.10 1.00 1.54
CA GLY A 24 7.24 1.59 2.88
C GLY A 24 7.16 3.12 2.88
N ARG A 25 6.87 3.75 1.74
CA ARG A 25 6.71 5.21 1.64
C ARG A 25 5.63 5.74 2.58
N SER A 26 4.52 5.01 2.68
CA SER A 26 3.41 5.31 3.55
C SER A 26 2.95 4.02 4.23
N VAL A 27 2.53 4.11 5.49
CA VAL A 27 2.09 2.96 6.29
C VAL A 27 0.90 3.36 7.14
N ALA A 28 -0.16 2.55 7.13
CA ALA A 28 -1.30 2.67 8.03
C ALA A 28 -1.70 1.30 8.58
N ILE A 29 -2.29 1.28 9.78
CA ILE A 29 -2.72 0.04 10.46
C ILE A 29 -4.08 0.25 11.10
N TYR A 30 -4.96 -0.75 10.99
CA TYR A 30 -6.23 -0.81 11.72
C TYR A 30 -6.60 -2.27 11.99
N GLY A 31 -6.84 -2.60 13.26
CA GLY A 31 -7.06 -3.99 13.68
C GLY A 31 -5.92 -4.89 13.23
N ASP A 32 -6.28 -5.97 12.52
CA ASP A 32 -5.36 -6.99 12.03
C ASP A 32 -4.88 -6.69 10.59
N SER A 33 -4.99 -5.45 10.12
CA SER A 33 -4.64 -5.07 8.74
C SER A 33 -3.63 -3.93 8.71
N ILE A 34 -2.58 -4.10 7.89
CA ILE A 34 -1.57 -3.10 7.57
C ILE A 34 -1.63 -2.79 6.08
N VAL A 35 -1.57 -1.52 5.72
CA VAL A 35 -1.45 -1.05 4.34
C VAL A 35 -0.12 -0.34 4.18
N VAL A 36 0.64 -0.70 3.15
CA VAL A 36 1.95 -0.12 2.83
C VAL A 36 1.98 0.39 1.39
N GLY A 37 2.29 1.66 1.20
CA GLY A 37 2.43 2.27 -0.12
C GLY A 37 3.80 2.05 -0.76
N ALA A 38 3.81 1.88 -2.08
CA ALA A 38 4.96 1.78 -2.97
C ALA A 38 4.77 2.72 -4.17
N TYR A 39 4.94 4.02 -3.92
CA TYR A 39 4.47 5.09 -4.82
C TYR A 39 5.17 5.19 -6.18
N ARG A 40 6.22 4.40 -6.44
CA ARG A 40 6.92 4.37 -7.74
C ARG A 40 6.97 3.00 -8.36
N ASP A 41 6.24 2.06 -7.78
CA ASP A 41 6.01 0.76 -8.39
C ASP A 41 5.47 0.94 -9.83
N GLY A 42 6.03 0.15 -10.74
CA GLY A 42 5.86 0.26 -12.18
C GLY A 42 4.79 -0.68 -12.77
N ASP A 43 4.17 -1.51 -11.94
CA ASP A 43 3.34 -2.64 -12.41
C ASP A 43 2.02 -2.24 -13.10
N ASN A 44 1.59 -0.98 -12.95
CA ASN A 44 0.39 -0.44 -13.62
C ASN A 44 0.72 0.75 -14.54
N GLY A 45 2.00 0.97 -14.86
CA GLY A 45 2.50 2.15 -15.57
C GLY A 45 3.81 2.64 -14.95
N TYR A 46 4.66 3.36 -15.71
CA TYR A 46 5.92 3.87 -15.15
C TYR A 46 5.63 4.78 -13.95
N ARG A 47 6.02 4.35 -12.74
CA ARG A 47 5.73 5.05 -11.48
C ARG A 47 4.24 5.34 -11.25
N SER A 48 3.36 4.49 -11.76
CA SER A 48 1.93 4.55 -11.46
C SER A 48 1.68 4.34 -9.97
N GLY A 49 2.55 3.56 -9.31
CA GLY A 49 2.50 3.27 -7.88
C GLY A 49 1.51 2.17 -7.50
N SER A 50 1.61 1.69 -6.26
CA SER A 50 0.73 0.67 -5.68
C SER A 50 0.60 0.79 -4.16
N ALA A 51 -0.34 0.04 -3.58
CA ALA A 51 -0.42 -0.18 -2.14
C ALA A 51 -0.62 -1.67 -1.84
N HIS A 52 -0.02 -2.16 -0.75
CA HIS A 52 -0.03 -3.56 -0.37
C HIS A 52 -0.72 -3.74 0.97
N VAL A 53 -1.63 -4.71 1.04
CA VAL A 53 -2.38 -5.05 2.24
C VAL A 53 -1.78 -6.31 2.84
N PHE A 54 -1.50 -6.26 4.14
CA PHE A 54 -1.07 -7.39 4.95
C PHE A 54 -2.08 -7.63 6.05
N VAL A 55 -2.38 -8.90 6.33
CA VAL A 55 -3.33 -9.31 7.37
C VAL A 55 -2.63 -10.19 8.39
N GLN A 56 -2.94 -9.99 9.67
CA GLN A 56 -2.44 -10.81 10.75
C GLN A 56 -3.25 -12.11 10.86
N GLY A 57 -2.58 -13.24 10.65
CA GLY A 57 -3.08 -14.56 11.03
C GLY A 57 -2.74 -14.91 12.48
N GLU A 58 -2.92 -16.17 12.87
CA GLU A 58 -2.71 -16.61 14.28
C GLU A 58 -1.28 -16.39 14.79
N GLU A 59 -0.28 -16.55 13.91
CA GLU A 59 1.14 -16.47 14.29
C GLU A 59 1.99 -15.63 13.32
N GLU A 60 1.47 -15.24 12.16
CA GLU A 60 2.22 -14.55 11.12
C GLU A 60 1.39 -13.50 10.39
N TRP A 61 2.08 -12.52 9.80
CA TRP A 61 1.49 -11.56 8.88
C TRP A 61 1.66 -12.05 7.45
N THR A 62 0.58 -12.06 6.67
CA THR A 62 0.60 -12.50 5.27
C THR A 62 0.26 -11.35 4.34
N HIS A 63 0.88 -11.34 3.15
CA HIS A 63 0.47 -10.42 2.08
C HIS A 63 -0.87 -10.89 1.51
N GLN A 64 -1.90 -10.07 1.64
CA GLN A 64 -3.26 -10.41 1.27
C GLN A 64 -3.60 -9.90 -0.13
N ALA A 65 -3.19 -8.67 -0.46
CA ALA A 65 -3.53 -8.04 -1.72
C ALA A 65 -2.53 -6.96 -2.13
N LYS A 66 -2.42 -6.75 -3.45
CA LYS A 66 -1.85 -5.55 -4.06
C LYS A 66 -3.00 -4.74 -4.66
N LEU A 67 -3.02 -3.45 -4.35
CA LEU A 67 -3.99 -2.48 -4.83
C LEU A 67 -3.30 -1.62 -5.88
N LEU A 68 -3.94 -1.52 -7.04
CA LEU A 68 -3.55 -0.66 -8.15
C LEU A 68 -4.69 0.34 -8.40
N ALA A 69 -4.36 1.56 -8.82
CA ALA A 69 -5.35 2.51 -9.30
C ALA A 69 -6.04 1.95 -10.56
N PRO A 70 -7.39 1.89 -10.65
CA PRO A 70 -8.09 1.37 -11.82
C PRO A 70 -7.78 2.12 -13.14
N ASP A 71 -7.43 3.38 -13.01
CA ASP A 71 -7.06 4.38 -14.01
C ASP A 71 -5.56 4.70 -13.99
N GLY A 72 -4.75 3.95 -13.23
CA GLY A 72 -3.35 4.29 -13.00
C GLY A 72 -2.58 4.52 -14.30
N ALA A 73 -1.99 5.70 -14.40
CA ALA A 73 -1.18 6.18 -15.50
C ALA A 73 0.27 6.42 -15.06
N GLU A 74 1.10 6.87 -16.01
CA GLU A 74 2.49 7.19 -15.75
C GLU A 74 2.62 8.37 -14.78
N ASP A 75 3.52 8.25 -13.80
CA ASP A 75 3.85 9.28 -12.80
C ASP A 75 2.70 9.74 -11.85
N ASP A 76 1.54 9.06 -11.83
CA ASP A 76 0.44 9.34 -10.88
C ASP A 76 0.83 9.17 -9.39
N GLU A 77 1.84 8.33 -9.14
CA GLU A 77 2.41 8.07 -7.83
C GLU A 77 1.39 7.59 -6.78
N PHE A 78 0.48 6.70 -7.17
CA PHE A 78 -0.50 6.03 -6.29
C PHE A 78 0.20 5.29 -5.13
N GLY A 79 -0.32 5.41 -3.91
CA GLY A 79 0.35 4.85 -2.72
C GLY A 79 1.30 5.83 -2.04
N ASN A 80 1.37 7.08 -2.49
CA ASN A 80 2.10 8.13 -1.78
C ASN A 80 1.57 8.37 -0.36
N SER A 81 0.25 8.24 -0.18
CA SER A 81 -0.44 8.28 1.10
C SER A 81 -1.46 7.15 1.21
N VAL A 82 -1.57 6.54 2.39
CA VAL A 82 -2.56 5.50 2.69
C VAL A 82 -3.27 5.80 4.01
N ALA A 83 -4.55 5.44 4.10
CA ALA A 83 -5.33 5.44 5.33
C ALA A 83 -6.20 4.17 5.38
N ILE A 84 -6.49 3.68 6.58
CA ILE A 84 -7.38 2.52 6.78
C ILE A 84 -8.29 2.75 7.99
N TYR A 85 -9.57 2.39 7.84
CA TYR A 85 -10.56 2.36 8.93
C TYR A 85 -11.63 1.31 8.65
N GLY A 86 -11.83 0.37 9.57
CA GLY A 86 -12.67 -0.79 9.30
C GLY A 86 -12.12 -1.59 8.13
N ASN A 87 -12.98 -1.83 7.13
CA ASN A 87 -12.62 -2.53 5.89
C ASN A 87 -12.31 -1.55 4.75
N TYR A 88 -12.25 -0.24 5.01
CA TYR A 88 -11.98 0.76 3.99
C TYR A 88 -10.51 1.13 3.99
N VAL A 89 -9.89 1.02 2.82
CA VAL A 89 -8.54 1.53 2.55
C VAL A 89 -8.67 2.70 1.58
N VAL A 90 -8.07 3.84 1.91
CA VAL A 90 -7.98 5.00 1.03
C VAL A 90 -6.54 5.16 0.61
N VAL A 91 -6.30 5.30 -0.69
CA VAL A 91 -4.96 5.46 -1.26
C VAL A 91 -4.95 6.68 -2.17
N GLY A 92 -3.98 7.57 -1.97
CA GLY A 92 -3.82 8.79 -2.76
C GLY A 92 -2.80 8.64 -3.88
N ALA A 93 -3.09 9.27 -5.01
CA ALA A 93 -2.21 9.49 -6.15
C ALA A 93 -2.09 11.01 -6.37
N TYR A 94 -1.13 11.64 -5.69
CA TYR A 94 -1.08 13.12 -5.62
C TYR A 94 -0.64 13.80 -6.91
N ARG A 95 -0.15 13.02 -7.89
CA ARG A 95 0.31 13.53 -9.20
C ARG A 95 -0.61 13.20 -10.36
N ASP A 96 -1.67 12.45 -10.11
CA ASP A 96 -2.71 12.17 -11.10
C ASP A 96 -3.14 13.46 -11.82
N ASP A 97 -3.13 13.40 -13.15
CA ASP A 97 -3.40 14.54 -14.03
C ASP A 97 -4.70 14.42 -14.85
N ASP A 98 -5.54 13.43 -14.58
CA ASP A 98 -6.79 13.16 -15.32
C ASP A 98 -7.76 14.36 -15.30
N ASN A 99 -7.71 15.18 -14.26
CA ASN A 99 -8.54 16.38 -14.11
C ASN A 99 -7.73 17.69 -14.05
N GLY A 100 -6.53 17.69 -14.64
CA GLY A 100 -5.61 18.82 -14.71
C GLY A 100 -4.24 18.48 -14.13
N ASN A 101 -3.21 19.20 -14.56
CA ASN A 101 -1.82 18.94 -14.17
C ASN A 101 -1.65 18.77 -12.65
N GLU A 102 -1.22 17.57 -12.23
CA GLU A 102 -1.04 17.16 -10.83
C GLU A 102 -2.26 17.51 -9.94
N SER A 103 -3.47 17.38 -10.48
CA SER A 103 -4.72 17.64 -9.75
C SER A 103 -4.95 16.68 -8.58
N GLY A 104 -4.37 15.49 -8.69
CA GLY A 104 -4.41 14.43 -7.72
C GLY A 104 -5.75 13.72 -7.64
N SER A 105 -5.71 12.48 -7.14
CA SER A 105 -6.89 11.66 -6.89
C SER A 105 -6.73 10.81 -5.62
N ALA A 106 -7.85 10.22 -5.20
CA ALA A 106 -7.87 9.26 -4.10
C ALA A 106 -8.88 8.15 -4.39
N HIS A 107 -8.46 6.91 -4.16
CA HIS A 107 -9.27 5.73 -4.42
C HIS A 107 -9.60 5.03 -3.11
N VAL A 108 -10.83 4.51 -3.02
CA VAL A 108 -11.32 3.78 -1.87
C VAL A 108 -11.50 2.32 -2.26
N PHE A 109 -10.88 1.43 -1.48
CA PHE A 109 -11.00 -0.01 -1.62
C PHE A 109 -11.71 -0.59 -0.40
N VAL A 110 -12.45 -1.67 -0.62
CA VAL A 110 -12.97 -2.51 0.46
C VAL A 110 -12.12 -3.77 0.51
N VAL A 111 -11.50 -4.02 1.66
CA VAL A 111 -10.62 -5.17 1.93
C VAL A 111 -11.27 -6.21 2.84
#